data_AF-A0A2D9D7G9-F1
#
_entry.id   AF-A0A2D9D7G9-F1
#
_cell.length_a   1.000
_cell.length_b   1.000
_cell.length_c   1.000
_cell.angle_alpha   90.00
_cell.angle_beta   90.00
_cell.angle_gamma   90.00
#
_symmetry.space_group_name_H-M   'P 1'
#
loop_
_entity.id
_entity.type
_entity.pdbx_description
1 polymer ?
#
loop_
_entity_poly.entity_id
_entity_poly.type
_entity_poly.pdbx_seq_one_letter_code
_entity_poly.pdbx_strand_id
1 'polypeptide(L)'
;MIKKHLYNWKALLLIPLLIFSFFIYKGFYPSENFYREEFKDATGLELPKSVKFISKTATYPDFQGEYQSRSIINVGKEFYKHLYKQLKTKGFSEEKFLSYNEKHKQKIKHLLSLENWDSKPLIKCYYIGFFADQESICVELIKM
;
A
#
# COMPACT_ATOMS: atom_id res chain seq x y z
N MET A 1 55.22 -3.97 23.84
CA MET A 1 55.11 -3.36 22.49
C MET A 1 53.70 -3.62 21.98
N ILE A 2 52.84 -2.59 21.98
CA ILE A 2 51.38 -2.72 21.77
C ILE A 2 51.09 -2.90 20.28
N LYS A 3 50.51 -4.04 19.88
CA LYS A 3 50.04 -4.30 18.51
C LYS A 3 48.91 -3.32 18.18
N LYS A 4 49.20 -2.29 17.38
CA LYS A 4 48.17 -1.43 16.77
C LYS A 4 47.37 -2.29 15.80
N HIS A 5 46.16 -2.68 16.20
CA HIS A 5 45.15 -3.16 15.27
C HIS A 5 44.84 -1.99 14.32
N LEU A 6 45.44 -2.00 13.13
CA LEU A 6 45.16 -1.03 12.09
C LEU A 6 43.73 -1.28 11.61
N TYR A 7 42.77 -0.64 12.26
CA TYR A 7 41.41 -0.59 11.80
C TYR A 7 41.42 0.10 10.44
N ASN A 8 41.01 -0.63 9.39
CA ASN A 8 40.94 -0.13 8.02
C ASN A 8 39.83 0.93 7.93
N TRP A 9 40.12 2.16 8.34
CA TRP A 9 39.24 3.34 8.29
C TRP A 9 38.58 3.56 6.93
N LYS A 10 39.19 3.07 5.84
CA LYS A 10 38.58 3.03 4.50
C LYS A 10 37.24 2.27 4.46
N ALA A 11 37.05 1.27 5.31
CA ALA A 11 35.77 0.56 5.43
C ALA A 11 34.66 1.43 6.04
N LEU A 12 35.01 2.43 6.86
CA LEU A 12 34.02 3.40 7.39
C LEU A 12 33.43 4.27 6.27
N LEU A 13 34.16 4.51 5.18
CA LEU A 13 33.67 5.28 4.03
C LEU A 13 32.53 4.57 3.28
N LEU A 14 32.37 3.26 3.46
CA LEU A 14 31.25 2.50 2.89
C LEU A 14 29.97 2.62 3.72
N ILE A 15 30.06 3.04 4.99
CA ILE A 15 28.89 3.15 5.87
C ILE A 15 27.85 4.13 5.33
N PRO A 16 28.20 5.38 4.90
CA PRO A 16 27.24 6.29 4.30
C PRO A 16 26.58 5.71 3.04
N LEU A 17 27.34 4.99 2.21
CA LEU A 17 26.82 4.35 0.99
C LEU A 17 25.81 3.25 1.31
N LEU A 18 26.08 2.42 2.32
CA LEU A 18 25.15 1.39 2.79
C LEU A 18 23.88 1.99 3.38
N ILE A 19 24.02 3.05 4.21
CA ILE A 19 22.89 3.77 4.78
C ILE A 19 22.03 4.37 3.65
N PHE A 20 22.64 5.03 2.67
CA PHE A 20 21.95 5.62 1.53
C PHE A 20 21.23 4.57 0.68
N SER A 21 21.89 3.45 0.40
CA SER A 21 21.30 2.32 -0.33
C SER A 21 20.11 1.72 0.40
N PHE A 22 20.18 1.64 1.74
CA PHE A 22 19.07 1.18 2.57
C PHE A 22 17.85 2.10 2.48
N PHE A 23 18.05 3.42 2.49
CA PHE A 23 16.95 4.38 2.30
C PHE A 23 16.33 4.29 0.91
N ILE A 24 17.15 4.17 -0.14
CA ILE A 24 16.65 3.95 -1.51
C ILE A 24 15.81 2.67 -1.56
N TYR A 25 16.34 1.56 -1.05
CA TYR A 25 15.65 0.28 -1.04
C TYR A 25 14.29 0.38 -0.34
N LYS A 26 14.23 1.04 0.83
CA LYS A 26 12.95 1.25 1.54
C LYS A 26 11.97 2.14 0.76
N GLY A 27 12.46 3.09 -0.03
CA GLY A 27 11.63 3.92 -0.89
C GLY A 27 10.96 3.12 -2.02
N PHE A 28 11.70 2.21 -2.65
CA PHE A 28 11.17 1.35 -3.71
C PHE A 28 10.31 0.19 -3.18
N TYR A 29 10.55 -0.27 -1.96
CA TYR A 29 9.85 -1.40 -1.36
C TYR A 29 9.24 -1.03 0.00
N PRO A 30 8.09 -0.35 0.01
CA PRO A 30 7.44 0.05 1.25
C PRO A 30 7.10 -1.15 2.15
N SER A 31 7.25 -0.92 3.45
CA SER A 31 6.92 -1.92 4.48
C SER A 31 5.41 -2.21 4.54
N GLU A 32 4.99 -3.27 5.20
CA GLU A 32 3.55 -3.54 5.39
C GLU A 32 2.83 -2.46 6.20
N ASN A 33 3.53 -1.83 7.15
CA ASN A 33 2.97 -0.74 7.94
C ASN A 33 2.52 0.43 7.07
N PHE A 34 3.27 0.71 6.00
CA PHE A 34 2.91 1.74 5.03
C PHE A 34 1.50 1.49 4.44
N TYR A 35 1.24 0.28 3.95
CA TYR A 35 -0.06 -0.09 3.39
C TYR A 35 -1.17 -0.21 4.44
N ARG A 36 -0.83 -0.52 5.70
CA ARG A 36 -1.79 -0.51 6.81
C ARG A 36 -2.27 0.92 7.11
N GLU A 37 -1.35 1.88 7.12
CA GLU A 37 -1.71 3.29 7.31
C GLU A 37 -2.52 3.80 6.12
N GLU A 38 -2.14 3.49 4.88
CA GLU A 38 -2.94 3.88 3.70
C GLU A 38 -4.36 3.31 3.74
N PHE A 39 -4.53 2.04 4.14
CA PHE A 39 -5.85 1.46 4.33
C PHE A 39 -6.65 2.19 5.42
N LYS A 40 -6.00 2.54 6.52
CA LYS A 40 -6.61 3.27 7.63
C LYS A 40 -7.01 4.68 7.20
N ASP A 41 -6.19 5.37 6.43
CA ASP A 41 -6.49 6.68 5.88
C ASP A 41 -7.67 6.62 4.88
N ALA A 42 -7.70 5.58 4.05
CA ALA A 42 -8.75 5.38 3.05
C ALA A 42 -10.11 5.05 3.67
N THR A 43 -10.12 4.18 4.68
CA THR A 43 -11.35 3.57 5.20
C THR A 43 -11.75 4.09 6.57
N GLY A 44 -10.83 4.69 7.31
CA GLY A 44 -10.96 4.95 8.74
C GLY A 44 -11.05 3.68 9.60
N LEU A 45 -10.61 2.52 9.09
CA LEU A 45 -10.64 1.23 9.78
C LEU A 45 -9.22 0.67 9.89
N GLU A 46 -8.96 -0.10 10.95
CA GLU A 46 -7.68 -0.78 11.11
C GLU A 46 -7.73 -2.21 10.55
N LEU A 47 -6.68 -2.61 9.83
CA LEU A 47 -6.51 -4.00 9.44
C LEU A 47 -6.18 -4.86 10.67
N PRO A 48 -6.74 -6.08 10.77
CA PRO A 48 -6.34 -7.03 11.80
C PRO A 48 -4.83 -7.25 11.82
N LYS A 49 -4.25 -7.51 12.99
CA LYS A 49 -2.80 -7.80 13.09
C LYS A 49 -2.41 -9.07 12.33
N SER A 50 -3.33 -10.02 12.20
CA SER A 50 -3.14 -11.34 11.58
C SER A 50 -3.25 -11.36 10.04
N VAL A 51 -3.49 -10.22 9.38
CA VAL A 51 -3.61 -10.22 7.91
C VAL A 51 -2.30 -10.58 7.23
N LYS A 52 -2.41 -11.14 6.02
CA LYS A 52 -1.26 -11.51 5.20
C LYS A 52 -1.24 -10.70 3.91
N PHE A 53 -0.17 -9.94 3.69
CA PHE A 53 0.07 -9.26 2.43
C PHE A 53 0.54 -10.29 1.38
N ILE A 54 -0.25 -10.44 0.31
CA ILE A 54 0.04 -11.33 -0.81
C ILE A 54 0.93 -10.61 -1.83
N SER A 55 0.64 -9.34 -2.12
CA SER A 55 1.44 -8.51 -3.01
C SER A 55 1.36 -7.05 -2.62
N LYS A 56 2.42 -6.30 -2.91
CA LYS A 56 2.57 -4.88 -2.59
C LYS A 56 3.36 -4.20 -3.70
N THR A 57 2.88 -3.06 -4.17
CA THR A 57 3.59 -2.20 -5.11
C THR A 57 3.24 -0.75 -4.84
N ALA A 58 4.16 0.16 -5.09
CA ALA A 58 3.93 1.59 -5.00
C ALA A 58 4.86 2.29 -6.00
N THR A 59 4.39 3.38 -6.59
CA THR A 59 5.25 4.27 -7.38
C THR A 59 5.94 5.26 -6.46
N TYR A 60 7.06 5.83 -6.91
CA TYR A 60 7.58 7.01 -6.23
C TYR A 60 6.75 8.22 -6.66
N PRO A 61 6.42 9.17 -5.74
CA PRO A 61 5.74 10.38 -6.12
C PRO A 61 6.50 11.11 -7.23
N ASP A 62 5.81 11.53 -8.29
CA ASP A 62 6.44 12.31 -9.35
C ASP A 62 6.74 13.76 -8.88
N PHE A 63 7.26 14.61 -9.76
CA PHE A 63 7.54 16.01 -9.42
C PHE A 63 6.29 16.81 -9.02
N GLN A 64 5.10 16.37 -9.45
CA GLN A 64 3.82 16.97 -9.12
C GLN A 64 3.18 16.31 -7.87
N GLY A 65 3.80 15.25 -7.34
CA GLY A 65 3.31 14.50 -6.20
C GLY A 65 2.27 13.44 -6.56
N GLU A 66 2.07 13.15 -7.84
CA GLU A 66 1.23 12.05 -8.32
C GLU A 66 1.83 10.74 -7.85
N TYR A 67 0.97 9.87 -7.33
CA TYR A 67 1.41 8.68 -6.63
C TYR A 67 0.35 7.58 -6.70
N GLN A 68 0.81 6.34 -6.89
CA GLN A 68 -0.06 5.18 -6.93
C GLN A 68 0.47 4.07 -6.03
N SER A 69 -0.42 3.49 -5.22
CA SER A 69 -0.13 2.34 -4.38
C SER A 69 -1.12 1.22 -4.66
N ARG A 70 -0.68 -0.02 -4.47
CA ARG A 70 -1.55 -1.19 -4.51
C ARG A 70 -1.07 -2.28 -3.57
N SER A 71 -2.00 -2.88 -2.84
CA SER A 71 -1.76 -4.07 -2.05
C SER A 71 -2.88 -5.10 -2.21
N ILE A 72 -2.52 -6.38 -2.21
CA ILE A 72 -3.47 -7.50 -2.10
C ILE A 72 -3.26 -8.13 -0.74
N ILE A 73 -4.34 -8.24 0.03
CA ILE A 73 -4.29 -8.62 1.44
C ILE A 73 -5.30 -9.73 1.68
N ASN A 74 -4.89 -10.86 2.24
CA ASN A 74 -5.81 -11.80 2.85
C ASN A 74 -6.17 -11.28 4.25
N VAL A 75 -7.43 -10.91 4.41
CA VAL A 75 -7.99 -10.32 5.63
C VAL A 75 -8.83 -11.30 6.45
N GLY A 76 -9.06 -12.50 5.92
CA GLY A 76 -9.93 -13.53 6.49
C GLY A 76 -11.42 -13.25 6.28
N LYS A 77 -12.22 -14.32 6.34
CA LYS A 77 -13.66 -14.29 5.99
C LYS A 77 -14.49 -13.32 6.82
N GLU A 78 -14.24 -13.28 8.13
CA GLU A 78 -15.02 -12.45 9.05
C GLU A 78 -14.82 -10.96 8.74
N PHE A 79 -13.57 -10.50 8.72
CA PHE A 79 -13.27 -9.10 8.40
C PHE A 79 -13.75 -8.73 7.00
N TYR A 80 -13.56 -9.60 6.00
CA TYR A 80 -14.02 -9.39 4.63
C TYR A 80 -15.53 -9.07 4.55
N LYS A 81 -16.37 -9.88 5.21
CA LYS A 81 -17.84 -9.70 5.18
C LYS A 81 -18.28 -8.41 5.85
N HIS A 82 -17.63 -8.05 6.96
CA HIS A 82 -17.94 -6.82 7.68
C HIS A 82 -17.47 -5.58 6.94
N LEU A 83 -16.28 -5.64 6.34
CA LEU A 83 -15.66 -4.53 5.63
C LEU A 83 -16.57 -4.03 4.50
N TYR A 84 -17.13 -4.91 3.68
CA TYR A 84 -18.00 -4.51 2.57
C TYR A 84 -19.18 -3.64 3.02
N LYS A 85 -19.86 -4.05 4.10
CA LYS A 85 -21.00 -3.30 4.65
C LYS A 85 -20.56 -1.95 5.21
N GLN A 86 -19.44 -1.92 5.93
CA GLN A 86 -18.92 -0.69 6.54
C GLN A 86 -18.49 0.33 5.49
N LEU A 87 -17.87 -0.10 4.40
CA LEU A 87 -17.45 0.81 3.32
C LEU A 87 -18.65 1.45 2.64
N LYS A 88 -19.72 0.68 2.36
CA LYS A 88 -20.97 1.23 1.82
C LYS A 88 -21.56 2.32 2.74
N THR A 89 -21.55 2.11 4.06
CA THR A 89 -22.03 3.13 5.01
C THR A 89 -21.14 4.37 5.09
N LYS A 90 -19.87 4.26 4.67
CA LYS A 90 -18.88 5.35 4.65
C LYS A 90 -18.86 6.11 3.30
N GLY A 91 -19.83 5.86 2.42
CA GLY A 91 -19.97 6.58 1.16
C GLY A 91 -19.21 5.97 -0.02
N PHE A 92 -18.60 4.80 0.15
CA PHE A 92 -18.01 4.10 -0.99
C PHE A 92 -19.10 3.65 -1.97
N SER A 93 -18.90 3.96 -3.25
CA SER A 93 -19.83 3.63 -4.33
C SER A 93 -19.38 2.37 -5.07
N GLU A 94 -20.32 1.63 -5.65
CA GLU A 94 -19.96 0.51 -6.53
C GLU A 94 -19.57 1.06 -7.89
N GLU A 95 -18.40 0.68 -8.36
CA GLU A 95 -17.96 1.06 -9.69
C GLU A 95 -17.98 -0.10 -10.67
N LYS A 96 -18.37 0.22 -11.90
CA LYS A 96 -18.12 -0.63 -13.05
C LYS A 96 -16.66 -0.45 -13.42
N PHE A 97 -15.89 -1.53 -13.35
CA PHE A 97 -14.46 -1.57 -13.63
C PHE A 97 -14.02 -0.65 -14.78
N LEU A 98 -13.44 0.50 -14.43
CA LEU A 98 -12.75 1.38 -15.37
C LEU A 98 -11.25 1.27 -15.10
N SER A 99 -10.61 0.38 -15.87
CA SER A 99 -9.16 0.35 -16.13
C SER A 99 -8.18 -0.15 -15.05
N TYR A 100 -7.44 -1.21 -15.44
CA TYR A 100 -5.98 -1.44 -15.25
C TYR A 100 -5.53 -2.78 -14.63
N ASN A 101 -4.79 -3.51 -15.49
CA ASN A 101 -4.13 -4.82 -15.38
C ASN A 101 -5.01 -6.10 -15.28
N GLU A 102 -5.22 -6.73 -16.45
CA GLU A 102 -6.06 -7.90 -16.72
C GLU A 102 -5.86 -9.10 -15.77
N LYS A 103 -4.63 -9.34 -15.29
CA LYS A 103 -4.25 -10.58 -14.56
C LYS A 103 -5.01 -10.80 -13.24
N HIS A 104 -5.42 -9.73 -12.56
CA HIS A 104 -6.15 -9.84 -11.28
C HIS A 104 -7.63 -9.47 -11.42
N LYS A 105 -8.02 -8.84 -12.53
CA LYS A 105 -9.39 -8.39 -12.80
C LYS A 105 -10.41 -9.53 -12.76
N GLN A 106 -10.04 -10.70 -13.28
CA GLN A 106 -10.92 -11.87 -13.35
C GLN A 106 -11.29 -12.47 -11.98
N LYS A 107 -10.61 -12.08 -10.90
CA LYS A 107 -10.86 -12.61 -9.56
C LYS A 107 -11.60 -11.64 -8.63
N ILE A 108 -11.80 -10.38 -9.02
CA ILE A 108 -12.48 -9.39 -8.18
C ILE A 108 -13.99 -9.43 -8.49
N LYS A 109 -14.79 -9.67 -7.44
CA LYS A 109 -16.25 -9.77 -7.53
C LYS A 109 -16.94 -8.42 -7.36
N HIS A 110 -16.47 -7.59 -6.43
CA HIS A 110 -17.00 -6.25 -6.19
C HIS A 110 -15.86 -5.24 -6.15
N LEU A 111 -16.07 -4.05 -6.71
CA LEU A 111 -15.15 -2.93 -6.64
C LEU A 111 -15.88 -1.74 -6.01
N LEU A 112 -15.33 -1.24 -4.92
CA LEU A 112 -15.82 -0.06 -4.23
C LEU A 112 -14.83 1.08 -4.41
N SER A 113 -15.31 2.28 -4.71
CA SER A 113 -14.47 3.48 -4.83
C SER A 113 -14.94 4.59 -3.89
N LEU A 114 -14.01 5.43 -3.48
CA LEU A 114 -14.27 6.69 -2.79
C LEU A 114 -13.29 7.74 -3.28
N GLU A 115 -13.81 8.87 -3.75
CA GLU A 115 -13.02 10.03 -4.14
C GLU A 115 -13.04 11.06 -3.01
N ASN A 116 -11.87 11.55 -2.62
CA ASN A 116 -11.73 12.59 -1.62
C ASN A 116 -11.19 13.88 -2.25
N TRP A 117 -12.13 14.79 -2.53
CA TRP A 117 -11.91 16.09 -3.17
C TRP A 117 -11.40 17.18 -2.21
N ASP A 118 -11.41 16.95 -0.90
CA ASP A 118 -10.95 17.93 0.10
C ASP A 118 -9.41 17.98 0.22
N SER A 119 -8.72 17.05 -0.45
CA SER A 119 -7.27 16.84 -0.37
C SER A 119 -6.44 17.87 -1.15
N LYS A 120 -6.67 19.18 -1.07
CA LYS A 120 -5.82 20.14 -1.84
C LYS A 120 -4.34 20.02 -1.43
N PRO A 121 -3.39 19.91 -2.39
CA PRO A 121 -3.54 20.16 -3.83
C PRO A 121 -3.90 18.97 -4.73
N LEU A 122 -4.01 17.74 -4.22
CA LEU A 122 -4.11 16.51 -5.04
C LEU A 122 -5.32 15.65 -4.65
N ILE A 123 -6.15 15.28 -5.62
CA ILE A 123 -7.30 14.39 -5.44
C ILE A 123 -6.81 13.00 -5.05
N LYS A 124 -7.44 12.40 -4.03
CA LYS A 124 -7.19 11.01 -3.65
C LYS A 124 -8.37 10.14 -4.05
N CYS A 125 -8.11 9.14 -4.87
CA CYS A 125 -9.07 8.11 -5.24
C CYS A 125 -8.69 6.79 -4.56
N TYR A 126 -9.59 6.26 -3.75
CA TYR A 126 -9.42 4.98 -3.08
C TYR A 126 -10.26 3.93 -3.77
N TYR A 127 -9.66 2.78 -4.08
CA TYR A 127 -10.32 1.62 -4.66
C TYR A 127 -10.13 0.40 -3.76
N ILE A 128 -11.23 -0.26 -3.43
CA ILE A 128 -11.25 -1.48 -2.64
C ILE A 128 -11.94 -2.59 -3.42
N GLY A 129 -11.13 -3.50 -3.95
CA GLY A 129 -11.57 -4.68 -4.67
C GLY A 129 -11.78 -5.86 -3.72
N PHE A 130 -12.90 -6.55 -3.84
CA PHE A 130 -13.27 -7.71 -3.05
C PHE A 130 -13.16 -8.96 -3.93
N PHE A 131 -12.27 -9.89 -3.59
CA PHE A 131 -12.01 -11.09 -4.41
C PHE A 131 -13.10 -12.17 -4.23
N ALA A 132 -13.30 -12.98 -5.26
CA ALA A 132 -14.26 -14.08 -5.26
C ALA A 132 -13.97 -15.17 -4.21
N ASP A 133 -12.74 -15.22 -3.68
CA ASP A 133 -12.34 -16.12 -2.59
C ASP A 133 -12.96 -15.77 -1.22
N GLN A 134 -13.59 -14.59 -1.09
CA GLN A 134 -14.23 -14.09 0.13
C GLN A 134 -13.30 -13.90 1.33
N GLU A 135 -12.00 -13.78 1.07
CA GLU A 135 -10.97 -13.59 2.10
C GLU A 135 -9.94 -12.53 1.71
N SER A 136 -9.75 -12.30 0.41
CA SER A 136 -8.76 -11.37 -0.10
C SER A 136 -9.39 -10.07 -0.57
N ILE A 137 -8.69 -8.96 -0.35
CA ILE A 137 -9.03 -7.64 -0.87
C ILE A 137 -7.85 -7.04 -1.64
N CYS A 138 -8.16 -6.17 -2.60
CA CYS A 138 -7.20 -5.27 -3.24
C CYS A 138 -7.47 -3.89 -2.67
N VAL A 139 -6.44 -3.19 -2.21
CA VAL A 139 -6.50 -1.80 -1.80
C VAL A 139 -5.60 -1.04 -2.74
N GLU A 140 -6.15 -0.04 -3.42
CA GLU A 140 -5.43 0.81 -4.35
C GLU A 140 -5.72 2.27 -4.05
N LEU A 141 -4.66 3.06 -4.00
CA LEU A 141 -4.72 4.50 -3.82
C LEU A 141 -4.09 5.14 -5.05
N ILE A 142 -4.82 6.08 -5.64
CA ILE A 142 -4.32 6.94 -6.71
C ILE A 142 -4.42 8.37 -6.21
N LYS A 143 -3.30 9.09 -6.24
CA LYS A 143 -3.20 10.50 -5.88
C LYS A 143 -2.81 11.26 -7.14
N MET A 144 -3.66 12.20 -7.56
CA MET A 144 -3.55 12.97 -8.81
C MET A 144 -3.72 14.46 -8.57
#